data_AF-A0A525D3N8-F1
#
_entry.id   AF-A0A525D3N8-F1
#
_cell.length_a   1.000
_cell.length_b   1.000
_cell.length_c   1.000
_cell.angle_alpha   90.00
_cell.angle_beta   90.00
_cell.angle_gamma   90.00
#
_symmetry.space_group_name_H-M   'P 1'
#
loop_
_entity.id
_entity.type
_entity.pdbx_description
1 polymer ?
#
loop_
_entity_poly.entity_id
_entity_poly.type
_entity_poly.pdbx_seq_one_letter_code
_entity_poly.pdbx_strand_id
1 'polypeptide(L)'
;MSDERKSFRFMMLSGGYSTDLRGKQSVRTTFKLSPKCIDAMSLLAGQLGIKQKSLFDHLMDDTQALKAIAEESPEEQTRRSERVAKTYVISRRTLEVLEHFSRKFETPRDILVEFSIERIMPLVEEERKKHEQRKKLLERIDDLHRSSRKLLAEADQTLDSDDPVLERLFHIHRSVDQGCQEIDSIIAKGRKLEEFSG
;
A
#
# COMPACT_ATOMS: atom_id res chain seq x y z
N MET A 1 -4.24 -9.55 -15.48
CA MET A 1 -4.17 -9.33 -14.00
C MET A 1 -2.78 -8.92 -13.49
N SER A 2 -1.70 -9.11 -14.26
CA SER A 2 -0.35 -8.56 -13.95
C SER A 2 -0.17 -7.10 -14.40
N ASP A 3 -1.13 -6.58 -15.15
CA ASP A 3 -1.03 -5.32 -15.89
C ASP A 3 -1.42 -4.10 -15.06
N GLU A 4 -2.38 -4.21 -14.14
CA GLU A 4 -2.81 -3.06 -13.31
C GLU A 4 -1.86 -2.71 -12.17
N ARG A 5 -1.20 -3.71 -11.57
CA ARG A 5 -0.12 -3.46 -10.58
C ARG A 5 1.11 -2.88 -11.24
N LYS A 6 1.44 -3.34 -12.47
CA LYS A 6 2.47 -2.70 -13.29
C LYS A 6 2.01 -1.30 -13.65
N SER A 7 0.77 -1.11 -14.09
CA SER A 7 0.20 0.19 -14.48
C SER A 7 0.19 1.17 -13.31
N PHE A 8 -0.22 0.80 -12.09
CA PHE A 8 -0.21 1.71 -10.94
C PHE A 8 1.21 1.99 -10.43
N ARG A 9 2.09 0.98 -10.36
CA ARG A 9 3.50 1.17 -9.99
C ARG A 9 4.26 1.95 -11.08
N PHE A 10 3.93 1.75 -12.35
CA PHE A 10 4.46 2.45 -13.53
C PHE A 10 3.88 3.85 -13.65
N MET A 11 2.62 4.08 -13.31
CA MET A 11 1.96 5.40 -13.22
C MET A 11 2.54 6.20 -12.05
N MET A 12 2.85 5.54 -10.93
CA MET A 12 3.62 6.09 -9.80
C MET A 12 5.10 6.36 -10.12
N LEU A 13 5.68 5.68 -11.11
CA LEU A 13 7.10 5.83 -11.51
C LEU A 13 7.30 6.70 -12.77
N SER A 14 6.25 6.93 -13.58
CA SER A 14 6.32 7.64 -14.87
C SER A 14 5.80 9.07 -14.82
N GLY A 15 5.27 9.53 -13.67
CA GLY A 15 5.08 10.96 -13.40
C GLY A 15 6.44 11.65 -13.26
N GLY A 16 6.97 12.16 -14.38
CA GLY A 16 8.28 12.79 -14.47
C GLY A 16 8.52 13.76 -13.31
N TYR A 17 9.56 13.47 -12.53
CA TYR A 17 10.15 14.39 -11.56
C TYR A 17 10.79 15.58 -12.31
N SER A 18 9.95 16.44 -12.88
CA SER A 18 10.36 17.73 -13.42
C SER A 18 10.77 18.61 -12.26
N THR A 19 12.03 19.01 -12.32
CA THR A 19 12.78 19.90 -11.44
C THR A 19 12.01 21.18 -11.09
N ASP A 20 11.36 21.22 -9.93
CA ASP A 20 11.09 22.49 -9.27
C ASP A 20 11.32 22.37 -7.75
N LEU A 21 12.42 22.96 -7.29
CA LEU A 21 12.88 22.88 -5.91
C LEU A 21 12.04 23.76 -4.96
N ARG A 22 11.28 24.73 -5.49
CA ARG A 22 10.38 25.59 -4.69
C ARG A 22 9.07 24.89 -4.32
N GLY A 23 8.55 24.00 -5.16
CA GLY A 23 7.32 23.24 -4.89
C GLY A 23 7.45 22.14 -3.83
N LYS A 24 8.68 21.77 -3.45
CA LYS A 24 8.97 20.67 -2.50
C LYS A 24 8.82 21.06 -1.03
N GLN A 25 8.61 22.34 -0.71
CA GLN A 25 8.43 22.80 0.66
C GLN A 25 7.25 22.06 1.29
N SER A 26 7.53 21.33 2.37
CA SER A 26 6.52 20.63 3.14
C SER A 26 5.72 21.61 3.97
N VAL A 27 4.40 21.58 3.84
CA VAL A 27 3.46 22.36 4.67
C VAL A 27 2.55 21.41 5.44
N ARG A 28 2.09 21.83 6.62
CA ARG A 28 1.12 21.09 7.42
C ARG A 28 -0.26 21.68 7.17
N THR A 29 -1.19 20.85 6.73
CA THR A 29 -2.57 21.25 6.46
C THR A 29 -3.52 20.28 7.12
N THR A 30 -4.55 20.81 7.76
CA THR A 30 -5.59 20.03 8.42
C THR A 30 -6.80 19.91 7.50
N PHE A 31 -7.26 18.68 7.30
CA PHE A 31 -8.45 18.34 6.52
C PHE A 31 -9.47 17.63 7.43
N LYS A 32 -10.76 17.81 7.17
CA LYS A 32 -11.83 17.04 7.83
C LYS A 32 -12.23 15.88 6.93
N LEU A 33 -11.76 14.68 7.27
CA LEU A 33 -11.97 13.47 6.46
C LEU A 33 -12.69 12.40 7.28
N SER A 34 -13.37 11.47 6.62
CA SER A 34 -13.85 10.26 7.26
C SER A 34 -12.70 9.43 7.85
N PRO A 35 -12.91 8.73 8.99
CA PRO A 35 -11.95 7.78 9.55
C PRO A 35 -11.45 6.77 8.51
N LYS A 36 -12.38 6.27 7.69
CA LYS A 36 -12.10 5.35 6.58
C LYS A 36 -11.03 5.87 5.61
N CYS A 37 -11.14 7.13 5.19
CA CYS A 37 -10.13 7.75 4.32
C CYS A 37 -8.76 7.90 5.01
N ILE A 38 -8.75 8.25 6.30
CA ILE A 38 -7.52 8.40 7.08
C ILE A 38 -6.80 7.05 7.21
N ASP A 39 -7.55 5.99 7.47
CA ASP A 39 -7.03 4.64 7.61
C ASP A 39 -6.55 4.10 6.25
N ALA A 40 -7.31 4.34 5.17
CA ALA A 40 -6.94 3.91 3.82
C ALA A 40 -5.61 4.53 3.38
N MET A 41 -5.43 5.83 3.61
CA MET A 41 -4.17 6.53 3.34
C MET A 41 -2.99 5.98 4.14
N SER A 42 -3.21 5.75 5.43
CA SER A 42 -2.17 5.22 6.31
C SER A 42 -1.76 3.80 5.92
N LEU A 43 -2.74 2.99 5.55
CA LEU A 43 -2.58 1.62 5.12
C LEU A 43 -1.83 1.52 3.80
N LEU A 44 -2.28 2.25 2.77
CA LEU A 44 -1.66 2.23 1.45
C LEU A 44 -0.22 2.74 1.48
N ALA A 45 0.05 3.81 2.22
CA ALA A 45 1.42 4.28 2.41
C ALA A 45 2.31 3.18 3.03
N GLY A 46 1.80 2.48 4.04
CA GLY A 46 2.48 1.34 4.66
C GLY A 46 2.73 0.18 3.70
N GLN A 47 1.73 -0.23 2.92
CA GLN A 47 1.84 -1.36 1.98
C GLN A 47 2.76 -1.06 0.79
N LEU A 48 2.72 0.17 0.27
CA LEU A 48 3.57 0.60 -0.83
C LEU A 48 5.00 0.94 -0.37
N GLY A 49 5.25 1.01 0.95
CA GLY A 49 6.54 1.42 1.51
C GLY A 49 6.89 2.88 1.22
N ILE A 50 5.88 3.72 0.97
CA ILE A 50 6.04 5.14 0.66
C ILE A 50 5.57 6.00 1.83
N LYS A 51 6.06 7.24 1.88
CA LYS A 51 5.60 8.20 2.89
C LYS A 51 4.18 8.66 2.56
N GLN A 52 3.36 8.88 3.59
CA GLN A 52 2.00 9.43 3.42
C GLN A 52 1.98 10.74 2.63
N LYS A 53 2.97 11.63 2.86
CA LYS A 53 3.16 12.86 2.06
C LYS A 53 3.23 12.54 0.56
N SER A 54 4.10 11.61 0.18
CA SER A 54 4.32 11.26 -1.22
C SER A 54 3.06 10.68 -1.85
N LEU A 55 2.38 9.77 -1.14
CA LEU A 55 1.10 9.23 -1.62
C LEU A 55 0.08 10.35 -1.82
N PHE A 56 -0.05 11.26 -0.86
CA PHE A 56 -0.98 12.37 -0.92
C PHE A 56 -0.65 13.31 -2.09
N ASP A 57 0.60 13.73 -2.22
CA ASP A 57 1.05 14.62 -3.29
C ASP A 57 0.74 14.00 -4.67
N HIS A 58 1.00 12.70 -4.84
CA HIS A 58 0.69 11.99 -6.10
C HIS A 58 -0.81 11.92 -6.40
N LEU A 59 -1.65 11.65 -5.39
CA LEU A 59 -3.10 11.62 -5.58
C LEU A 59 -3.64 12.97 -6.04
N MET A 60 -3.08 14.06 -5.52
CA MET A 60 -3.53 15.41 -5.84
C MET A 60 -2.86 16.01 -7.09
N ASP A 61 -1.78 15.40 -7.59
CA ASP A 61 -1.16 15.80 -8.86
C ASP A 61 -2.01 15.38 -10.08
N ASP A 62 -2.93 14.42 -9.91
CA ASP A 62 -3.91 14.06 -10.95
C ASP A 62 -5.01 15.13 -11.07
N THR A 63 -4.66 16.21 -11.77
CA THR A 63 -5.57 17.34 -12.01
C THR A 63 -6.80 16.98 -12.83
N GLN A 64 -6.76 15.90 -13.64
CA GLN A 64 -7.92 15.43 -14.39
C GLN A 64 -8.90 14.73 -13.45
N ALA A 65 -8.40 13.90 -12.54
CA ALA A 65 -9.19 13.30 -11.48
C ALA A 65 -9.83 14.37 -10.59
N LEU A 66 -9.06 15.36 -10.15
CA LEU A 66 -9.58 16.47 -9.33
C LEU A 66 -10.66 17.26 -10.06
N LYS A 67 -10.48 17.50 -11.36
CA LYS A 67 -11.49 18.18 -12.19
C LYS A 67 -12.80 17.38 -12.23
N ALA A 68 -12.72 16.08 -12.51
CA ALA A 68 -13.90 15.22 -12.57
C ALA A 68 -14.67 15.21 -11.23
N ILE A 69 -13.95 15.08 -10.11
CA ILE A 69 -14.56 15.14 -8.77
C ILE A 69 -15.25 16.48 -8.52
N ALA A 70 -14.59 17.58 -8.89
CA ALA A 70 -15.11 18.93 -8.68
C ALA A 70 -16.34 19.24 -9.56
N GLU A 71 -16.42 18.64 -10.76
CA GLU A 71 -17.57 18.75 -11.66
C GLU A 71 -18.73 17.84 -11.25
N GLU A 72 -18.43 16.68 -10.67
CA GLU A 72 -19.44 15.69 -10.28
C GLU A 72 -20.10 15.99 -8.93
N SER A 73 -19.41 16.66 -7.99
CA SER A 73 -19.79 16.78 -6.58
C SER A 73 -21.18 17.43 -6.35
N PRO A 74 -22.26 16.65 -6.13
CA PRO A 74 -23.54 17.18 -5.72
C PRO A 74 -23.52 17.31 -4.19
N GLU A 75 -24.04 18.42 -3.68
CA GLU A 75 -24.05 18.80 -2.25
C GLU A 75 -24.55 17.70 -1.28
N GLU A 76 -25.27 16.68 -1.76
CA GLU A 76 -25.88 15.60 -1.00
C GLU A 76 -24.89 14.55 -0.46
N GLN A 77 -23.73 14.34 -1.09
CA GLN A 77 -22.72 13.39 -0.61
C GLN A 77 -21.94 13.93 0.60
N THR A 78 -22.05 15.23 0.87
CA THR A 78 -21.35 15.97 1.93
C THR A 78 -21.84 15.65 3.36
N ARG A 79 -22.99 14.99 3.52
CA ARG A 79 -23.78 15.04 4.78
C ARG A 79 -23.76 13.79 5.69
N ARG A 80 -23.07 12.69 5.34
CA ARG A 80 -23.38 11.37 5.97
C ARG A 80 -22.30 10.66 6.80
N SER A 81 -21.14 11.26 7.07
CA SER A 81 -20.11 10.58 7.89
C SER A 81 -19.49 11.48 8.94
N GLU A 82 -19.23 10.92 10.12
CA GLU A 82 -18.47 11.58 11.19
C GLU A 82 -17.07 11.92 10.66
N ARG A 83 -16.80 13.21 10.44
CA ARG A 83 -15.50 13.68 9.94
C ARG A 83 -14.58 14.03 11.09
N VAL A 84 -13.34 13.56 11.00
CA VAL A 84 -12.29 13.82 11.99
C VAL A 84 -11.25 14.74 11.37
N ALA A 85 -10.79 15.72 12.15
CA ALA A 85 -9.71 16.60 11.74
C ALA A 85 -8.38 15.85 11.74
N LYS A 86 -7.75 15.71 10.57
CA LYS A 86 -6.42 15.09 10.42
C LYS A 86 -5.46 16.06 9.75
N THR A 87 -4.29 16.22 10.37
CA THR A 87 -3.23 17.06 9.82
C THR A 87 -2.25 16.22 9.03
N TYR A 88 -2.09 16.53 7.74
CA TYR A 88 -1.12 15.91 6.84
C TYR A 88 0.02 16.87 6.53
N VAL A 89 1.19 16.29 6.24
CA VAL A 89 2.30 17.02 5.62
C VAL A 89 2.20 16.82 4.13
N ILE A 90 2.07 17.89 3.36
CA ILE A 90 1.91 17.87 1.89
C ILE A 90 2.88 18.86 1.24
N SER A 91 3.05 18.79 -0.07
CA SER A 91 3.80 19.80 -0.81
C SER A 91 3.01 21.11 -0.90
N ARG A 92 3.72 22.24 -0.93
CA ARG A 92 3.10 23.56 -1.14
C ARG A 92 2.33 23.60 -2.47
N ARG A 93 2.89 23.00 -3.52
CA ARG A 93 2.24 22.87 -4.83
C ARG A 93 0.90 22.15 -4.72
N THR A 94 0.84 21.04 -3.99
CA THR A 94 -0.40 20.28 -3.77
C THR A 94 -1.46 21.12 -3.07
N LEU A 95 -1.07 21.93 -2.09
CA LEU A 95 -1.99 22.87 -1.44
C LEU A 95 -2.52 23.93 -2.42
N GLU A 96 -1.65 24.50 -3.25
CA GLU A 96 -2.01 25.50 -4.27
C GLU A 96 -2.95 24.92 -5.33
N VAL A 97 -2.72 23.68 -5.78
CA VAL A 97 -3.62 22.96 -6.68
C VAL A 97 -4.99 22.78 -6.03
N LEU A 98 -5.05 22.28 -4.80
CA LEU A 98 -6.30 22.11 -4.07
C LEU A 98 -7.05 23.44 -3.88
N GLU A 99 -6.34 24.52 -3.56
CA GLU A 99 -6.94 25.85 -3.43
C GLU A 99 -7.48 26.39 -4.77
N HIS A 100 -6.75 26.17 -5.86
CA HIS A 100 -7.18 26.55 -7.20
C HIS A 100 -8.48 25.84 -7.59
N PHE A 101 -8.53 24.51 -7.47
CA PHE A 101 -9.72 23.72 -7.79
C PHE A 101 -10.88 24.04 -6.86
N SER A 102 -10.61 24.20 -5.56
CA SER A 102 -11.64 24.54 -4.58
C SER A 102 -12.32 25.88 -4.89
N ARG A 103 -11.56 26.90 -5.28
CA ARG A 103 -12.12 28.21 -5.68
C ARG A 103 -12.80 28.16 -7.03
N LYS A 104 -12.23 27.43 -7.99
CA LYS A 104 -12.73 27.38 -9.38
C LYS A 104 -14.06 26.66 -9.51
N PHE A 105 -14.28 25.62 -8.69
CA PHE A 105 -15.46 24.76 -8.75
C PHE A 105 -16.31 24.85 -7.47
N GLU A 106 -16.05 25.84 -6.61
CA GLU A 106 -16.77 26.08 -5.35
C GLU A 106 -16.89 24.83 -4.43
N THR A 107 -15.97 23.88 -4.59
CA THR A 107 -15.97 22.60 -3.86
C THR A 107 -14.96 22.67 -2.71
N PRO A 108 -15.32 22.30 -1.46
CA PRO A 108 -14.36 22.33 -0.36
C PRO A 108 -13.16 21.40 -0.60
N ARG A 109 -11.95 21.84 -0.23
CA ARG A 109 -10.72 21.02 -0.35
C ARG A 109 -10.84 19.66 0.34
N ASP A 110 -11.55 19.60 1.46
CA ASP A 110 -11.79 18.36 2.20
C ASP A 110 -12.52 17.32 1.33
N ILE A 111 -13.48 17.77 0.51
CA ILE A 111 -14.25 16.91 -0.40
C ILE A 111 -13.36 16.40 -1.53
N LEU A 112 -12.58 17.30 -2.15
CA LEU A 112 -11.63 16.92 -3.21
C LEU A 112 -10.64 15.85 -2.72
N VAL A 113 -10.15 16.01 -1.50
CA VAL A 113 -9.23 15.05 -0.88
C VAL A 113 -9.92 13.73 -0.56
N GLU A 114 -11.10 13.77 0.08
CA GLU A 114 -11.87 12.59 0.47
C GLU A 114 -12.19 11.71 -0.76
N PHE A 115 -12.76 12.28 -1.82
CA PHE A 115 -13.07 11.53 -3.04
C PHE A 115 -11.83 11.01 -3.77
N SER A 116 -10.72 11.75 -3.75
CA SER A 116 -9.47 11.28 -4.33
C SER A 116 -8.94 10.02 -3.61
N ILE A 117 -9.14 9.94 -2.29
CA ILE A 117 -8.79 8.77 -1.47
C ILE A 117 -9.83 7.65 -1.65
N GLU A 118 -11.10 7.95 -1.84
CA GLU A 118 -12.11 6.93 -2.09
C GLU A 118 -11.88 6.18 -3.41
N ARG A 119 -11.37 6.86 -4.44
CA ARG A 119 -11.05 6.23 -5.74
C ARG A 119 -10.00 5.13 -5.67
N ILE A 120 -9.15 5.13 -4.65
CA ILE A 120 -8.13 4.07 -4.44
C ILE A 120 -8.64 2.93 -3.55
N MET A 121 -9.85 3.04 -2.97
CA MET A 121 -10.47 1.99 -2.13
C MET A 121 -10.63 0.64 -2.84
N PRO A 122 -11.06 0.57 -4.11
CA PRO A 122 -11.15 -0.71 -4.81
C PRO A 122 -9.79 -1.43 -4.86
N LEU A 123 -8.70 -0.69 -5.00
CA LEU A 123 -7.34 -1.24 -5.01
C LEU A 123 -6.93 -1.75 -3.63
N VAL A 124 -7.31 -1.06 -2.56
CA VAL A 124 -7.12 -1.54 -1.17
C VAL A 124 -7.78 -2.90 -1.00
N GLU A 125 -9.04 -3.00 -1.43
CA GLU A 125 -9.84 -4.21 -1.26
C GLU A 125 -9.30 -5.39 -2.07
N GLU A 126 -8.80 -5.15 -3.29
CA GLU A 126 -8.06 -6.15 -4.03
C GLU A 126 -6.78 -6.61 -3.32
N GLU A 127 -6.02 -5.69 -2.73
CA GLU A 127 -4.80 -6.04 -2.01
C GLU A 127 -5.13 -6.86 -0.76
N ARG A 128 -6.23 -6.56 -0.05
CA ARG A 128 -6.74 -7.40 1.05
C ARG A 128 -7.03 -8.82 0.57
N LYS A 129 -7.77 -8.98 -0.54
CA LYS A 129 -8.07 -10.30 -1.12
C LYS A 129 -6.79 -11.07 -1.46
N LYS A 130 -5.80 -10.40 -2.05
CA LYS A 130 -4.51 -11.03 -2.37
C LYS A 130 -3.73 -11.40 -1.11
N HIS A 131 -3.77 -10.57 -0.07
CA HIS A 131 -3.17 -10.89 1.22
C HIS A 131 -3.81 -12.11 1.89
N GLU A 132 -5.13 -12.21 1.84
CA GLU A 132 -5.85 -13.37 2.36
C GLU A 132 -5.44 -14.68 1.65
N GLN A 133 -5.27 -14.62 0.33
CA GLN A 133 -4.76 -15.77 -0.43
C GLN A 133 -3.30 -16.13 -0.07
N ARG A 134 -2.46 -15.12 0.22
CA ARG A 134 -1.07 -15.36 0.69
C ARG A 134 -1.07 -16.10 2.03
N LYS A 135 -1.97 -15.75 2.96
CA LYS A 135 -2.11 -16.43 4.26
C LYS A 135 -2.50 -17.90 4.10
N LYS A 136 -3.45 -18.20 3.20
CA LYS A 136 -3.83 -19.59 2.89
C LYS A 136 -2.66 -20.40 2.33
N LEU A 137 -1.77 -19.77 1.55
CA LEU A 137 -0.56 -20.43 1.05
C LEU A 137 0.51 -20.62 2.13
N LEU A 138 0.51 -19.79 3.17
CA LEU A 138 1.48 -19.89 4.27
C LEU A 138 1.39 -21.25 4.97
N GLU A 139 0.18 -21.79 5.16
CA GLU A 139 -0.02 -23.12 5.74
C GLU A 139 0.73 -24.21 4.95
N ARG A 140 0.69 -24.14 3.62
CA ARG A 140 1.40 -25.11 2.75
C ARG A 140 2.92 -24.90 2.77
N ILE A 141 3.37 -23.67 2.99
CA ILE A 141 4.80 -23.33 3.11
C ILE A 141 5.33 -23.84 4.44
N ASP A 142 4.57 -23.72 5.52
CA ASP A 142 4.92 -24.27 6.82
C ASP A 142 5.06 -25.79 6.77
N ASP A 143 4.17 -26.48 6.03
CA ASP A 143 4.28 -27.91 5.80
C ASP A 143 5.52 -28.29 4.99
N LEU A 144 5.87 -27.52 3.95
CA LEU A 144 7.11 -27.70 3.20
C LEU A 144 8.34 -27.52 4.10
N HIS A 145 8.35 -26.48 4.93
CA HIS A 145 9.44 -26.22 5.86
C HIS A 145 9.61 -27.38 6.85
N ARG A 146 8.51 -27.84 7.46
CA ARG A 146 8.51 -28.99 8.37
C ARG A 146 9.01 -30.26 7.68
N SER A 147 8.58 -30.51 6.45
CA SER A 147 8.99 -31.67 5.65
C SER A 147 10.48 -31.60 5.30
N SER A 148 11.00 -30.44 4.91
CA SER A 148 12.43 -30.25 4.61
C SER A 148 13.31 -30.53 5.84
N ARG A 149 12.87 -30.09 7.03
CA ARG A 149 13.56 -30.33 8.29
C ARG A 149 13.57 -31.80 8.66
N LYS A 150 12.42 -32.49 8.48
CA LYS A 150 12.30 -33.93 8.75
C LYS A 150 13.22 -34.74 7.85
N LEU A 151 13.23 -34.43 6.54
CA LEU A 151 14.09 -35.10 5.57
C LEU A 151 15.58 -34.91 5.89
N LEU A 152 15.98 -33.70 6.29
CA LEU A 152 17.36 -33.42 6.70
C LEU A 152 17.75 -34.24 7.94
N ALA A 153 16.87 -34.32 8.95
CA ALA A 153 17.12 -35.10 10.16
C ALA A 153 17.20 -36.62 9.89
N GLU A 154 16.37 -37.13 8.97
CA GLU A 154 16.44 -38.53 8.54
C GLU A 154 17.76 -38.82 7.79
N ALA A 155 18.20 -37.92 6.92
CA ALA A 155 19.47 -38.05 6.22
C ALA A 155 20.68 -38.00 7.17
N ASP A 156 20.67 -37.10 8.15
CA ASP A 156 21.72 -36.96 9.17
C ASP A 156 21.88 -38.21 10.06
N GLN A 157 20.79 -38.96 10.25
CA GLN A 157 20.82 -40.24 10.99
C GLN A 157 21.22 -41.45 10.12
N THR A 158 21.09 -41.33 8.79
CA THR A 158 21.26 -42.47 7.87
C THR A 158 22.57 -42.43 7.11
N LEU A 159 23.06 -41.23 6.81
CA LEU A 159 24.26 -41.00 6.01
C LEU A 159 25.43 -40.60 6.91
N ASP A 160 26.65 -40.86 6.42
CA ASP A 160 27.86 -40.38 7.07
C ASP A 160 27.97 -38.86 6.97
N SER A 161 28.70 -38.24 7.91
CA SER A 161 28.85 -36.78 7.97
C SER A 161 29.51 -36.16 6.73
N ASP A 162 30.30 -36.95 6.01
CA ASP A 162 31.01 -36.52 4.79
C ASP A 162 30.24 -36.88 3.50
N ASP A 163 29.00 -37.36 3.60
CA ASP A 163 28.21 -37.74 2.43
C ASP A 163 27.76 -36.48 1.64
N PRO A 164 28.04 -36.40 0.33
CA PRO A 164 27.70 -35.25 -0.49
C PRO A 164 26.18 -35.02 -0.64
N VAL A 165 25.36 -36.06 -0.46
CA VAL A 165 23.89 -35.96 -0.45
C VAL A 165 23.42 -35.26 0.82
N LEU A 166 24.04 -35.54 1.97
CA LEU A 166 23.74 -34.86 3.24
C LEU A 166 24.04 -33.36 3.14
N GLU A 167 25.21 -33.00 2.60
CA GLU A 167 25.59 -31.60 2.34
C GLU A 167 24.55 -30.92 1.42
N ARG A 168 24.11 -31.61 0.36
CA ARG A 168 23.12 -31.05 -0.57
C ARG A 168 21.75 -30.84 0.09
N LEU A 169 21.31 -31.76 0.94
CA LEU A 169 20.07 -31.63 1.71
C LEU A 169 20.13 -30.48 2.70
N PHE A 170 21.28 -30.24 3.32
CA PHE A 170 21.49 -29.07 4.18
C PHE A 170 21.29 -27.76 3.42
N HIS A 171 21.84 -27.65 2.21
CA HIS A 171 21.63 -26.47 1.36
C HIS A 171 20.17 -26.28 0.93
N ILE A 172 19.46 -27.36 0.61
CA ILE A 172 18.04 -27.32 0.29
C ILE A 172 17.24 -26.80 1.49
N HIS A 173 17.45 -27.38 2.67
CA HIS A 173 16.77 -26.96 3.89
C HIS A 173 17.04 -25.49 4.21
N ARG A 174 18.31 -25.05 4.14
CA ARG A 174 18.67 -23.65 4.36
C ARG A 174 17.96 -22.70 3.39
N SER A 175 17.83 -23.08 2.12
CA SER A 175 17.14 -22.27 1.11
C SER A 175 15.63 -22.19 1.40
N VAL A 176 15.03 -23.29 1.85
CA VAL A 176 13.62 -23.33 2.29
C VAL A 176 13.42 -22.45 3.53
N ASP A 177 14.27 -22.58 4.54
CA ASP A 177 14.19 -21.79 5.78
C ASP A 177 14.30 -20.29 5.51
N GLN A 178 15.29 -19.87 4.72
CA GLN A 178 15.42 -18.47 4.31
C GLN A 178 14.19 -17.99 3.53
N GLY A 179 13.70 -18.79 2.57
CA GLY A 179 12.49 -18.46 1.82
C GLY A 179 11.26 -18.29 2.72
N CYS A 180 11.10 -19.13 3.73
CA CYS A 180 10.00 -19.02 4.70
C CYS A 180 10.09 -17.72 5.50
N GLN A 181 11.28 -17.37 6.00
CA GLN A 181 11.49 -16.12 6.75
C GLN A 181 11.19 -14.87 5.90
N GLU A 182 11.58 -14.88 4.62
CA GLU A 182 11.28 -13.79 3.70
C GLU A 182 9.77 -13.67 3.43
N ILE A 183 9.08 -14.80 3.26
CA ILE A 183 7.62 -14.85 3.06
C ILE A 183 6.89 -14.37 4.32
N ASP A 184 7.32 -14.80 5.51
CA ASP A 184 6.79 -14.34 6.79
C ASP A 184 6.93 -12.83 6.95
N SER A 185 8.08 -12.26 6.56
CA SER A 185 8.28 -10.81 6.57
C SER A 185 7.30 -10.08 5.65
N ILE A 186 7.02 -10.63 4.46
CA ILE A 186 6.06 -10.07 3.50
C ILE A 186 4.64 -10.13 4.07
N ILE A 187 4.23 -11.27 4.64
CA ILE A 187 2.90 -11.45 5.22
C ILE A 187 2.74 -10.58 6.48
N ALA A 188 3.75 -10.49 7.34
CA ALA A 188 3.74 -9.63 8.52
C ALA A 188 3.52 -8.15 8.16
N LYS A 189 4.16 -7.66 7.09
CA LYS A 189 3.90 -6.31 6.56
C LYS A 189 2.45 -6.14 6.08
N GLY A 190 1.88 -7.20 5.53
CA GLY A 190 0.49 -7.24 5.07
C GLY A 190 -0.56 -7.21 6.19
N ARG A 191 -0.24 -7.62 7.43
CA ARG A 191 -1.24 -7.71 8.52
C ARG A 191 -1.96 -6.40 8.84
N LYS A 192 -1.34 -5.24 8.56
CA LYS A 192 -2.02 -3.94 8.70
C LYS A 192 -3.27 -3.82 7.83
N LEU A 193 -3.34 -4.58 6.72
CA LEU A 193 -4.54 -4.69 5.88
C LEU A 193 -5.71 -5.32 6.64
N GLU A 194 -5.47 -6.16 7.64
CA GLU A 194 -6.52 -6.85 8.39
C GLU A 194 -7.25 -5.92 9.35
N GLU A 195 -6.54 -4.96 9.94
CA GLU A 195 -7.09 -3.94 10.86
C GLU A 195 -8.00 -2.92 10.15
N PHE A 196 -7.95 -2.86 8.82
CA PHE A 196 -8.79 -1.98 8.02
C PHE A 196 -10.26 -2.45 8.02
N SER A 197 -11.07 -1.86 8.88
CA SER A 197 -12.52 -2.06 8.92
C SER A 197 -13.16 -1.03 8.00
N GLY A 198 -13.71 -1.48 6.88
CA GLY A 198 -14.35 -0.64 5.86
C GLY A 198 -15.77 -0.22 6.21
#